data_AF-A0A6N2SCI4-F1
#
_entry.id   AF-A0A6N2SCI4-F1
#
_cell.length_a   1.000
_cell.length_b   1.000
_cell.length_c   1.000
_cell.angle_alpha   90.00
_cell.angle_beta   90.00
_cell.angle_gamma   90.00
#
_symmetry.space_group_name_H-M   'P 1'
#
loop_
_entity.id
_entity.type
_entity.pdbx_description
1 polymer ?
#
loop_
_entity_poly.entity_id
_entity_poly.type
_entity_poly.pdbx_seq_one_letter_code
_entity_poly.pdbx_strand_id
1 'polypeptide(L)'
;MKKTTFEEMGGTYIRHGDYLIPCLTLPEEEEQRFIGVWGQRHKYYLKEHKRAVYITLLTSDRLNSYLADIEEQAQERFERIVEQMKQA
;
A
#
# COMPACT_ATOMS: atom_id res chain seq x y z
N MET A 1 34.29 4.57 19.52
CA MET A 1 32.92 4.20 19.95
C MET A 1 32.51 2.96 19.20
N LYS A 2 31.78 2.05 19.85
CA LYS A 2 31.19 0.89 19.16
C LYS A 2 30.01 1.39 18.32
N LYS A 3 29.86 0.89 17.09
CA LYS A 3 28.70 1.17 16.25
C LYS A 3 27.42 0.63 16.90
N THR A 4 26.29 1.27 16.67
CA THR A 4 24.99 0.74 17.09
C THR A 4 24.54 -0.37 16.13
N THR A 5 23.60 -1.21 16.57
CA THR A 5 23.00 -2.24 15.70
C THR A 5 22.39 -1.64 14.42
N PHE A 6 21.84 -0.43 14.49
CA PHE A 6 21.29 0.25 13.33
C PHE A 6 22.38 0.67 12.31
N GLU A 7 23.53 1.16 12.79
CA GLU A 7 24.67 1.48 11.94
C GLU A 7 25.32 0.22 11.34
N GLU A 8 25.33 -0.88 12.09
CA GLU A 8 25.79 -2.19 11.60
C GLU A 8 24.89 -2.70 10.46
N MET A 9 23.59 -2.38 10.49
CA MET A 9 22.62 -2.68 9.42
C MET A 9 22.64 -1.68 8.25
N GLY A 10 23.57 -0.73 8.23
CA GLY A 10 23.70 0.28 7.17
C GLY A 10 22.84 1.54 7.37
N GLY A 11 22.15 1.66 8.50
CA GLY A 11 21.43 2.87 8.88
C GLY A 11 22.37 4.03 9.20
N THR A 12 21.88 5.26 9.05
CA THR A 12 22.64 6.49 9.37
C THR A 12 21.86 7.38 10.33
N TYR A 13 22.56 8.26 11.05
CA TYR A 13 21.93 9.22 11.96
C TYR A 13 22.19 10.66 11.53
N ILE A 14 21.21 11.53 11.79
CA ILE A 14 21.34 12.99 11.67
C ILE A 14 21.40 13.57 13.08
N ARG A 15 22.34 14.48 13.33
CA ARG A 15 22.43 15.18 14.62
C ARG A 15 21.44 16.33 14.68
N HIS A 16 20.58 16.33 15.70
CA HIS A 16 19.63 17.40 15.98
C HIS A 16 19.79 17.85 17.44
N GLY A 17 20.54 18.93 17.66
CA GLY A 17 20.97 19.36 18.98
C GLY A 17 21.87 18.30 19.64
N ASP A 18 21.48 17.87 20.84
CA ASP A 18 22.20 16.85 21.63
C ASP A 18 21.78 15.41 21.28
N TYR A 19 20.89 15.22 20.30
CA TYR A 19 20.34 13.91 19.91
C TYR A 19 20.79 13.47 18.52
N LEU A 20 20.89 12.14 18.35
CA LEU A 20 21.04 11.48 17.05
C LEU A 20 19.69 10.87 16.63
N ILE A 21 19.17 11.29 15.48
CA ILE A 21 17.90 10.83 14.92
C ILE A 21 18.18 9.88 13.76
N PRO A 22 17.62 8.65 13.75
CA PRO A 22 17.86 7.72 12.65
C PRO A 22 17.26 8.24 11.34
N CYS A 23 18.04 8.18 10.26
CA CYS A 23 17.59 8.40 8.89
C CYS A 23 16.73 7.21 8.46
N LEU A 24 15.41 7.35 8.51
CA LEU A 24 14.48 6.35 8.01
C LEU A 24 14.01 6.77 6.62
N THR A 25 14.26 5.93 5.62
CA THR A 25 13.71 6.06 4.27
C THR A 25 12.80 4.88 4.02
N LEU A 26 11.62 5.14 3.45
CA LEU A 26 10.81 4.06 2.92
C LEU A 26 11.53 3.47 1.70
N PRO A 27 11.48 2.14 1.48
CA PRO A 27 11.89 1.58 0.20
C PRO A 27 11.06 2.22 -0.91
N GLU A 28 11.63 2.29 -2.13
CA GLU A 28 10.83 2.66 -3.30
C GLU A 28 9.66 1.69 -3.41
N GLU A 29 8.43 2.21 -3.32
CA GLU A 29 7.24 1.40 -3.58
C GLU A 29 7.31 0.95 -5.06
N GLU A 30 7.23 -0.36 -5.30
CA GLU A 30 7.04 -0.91 -6.64
C GLU A 30 5.72 -0.37 -7.20
N GLU A 31 5.81 0.66 -8.04
CA GLU A 31 4.73 1.36 -8.74
C GLU A 31 3.53 1.77 -7.88
N GLN A 32 3.31 3.07 -7.72
CA GLN A 32 2.04 3.59 -7.19
C GLN A 32 0.89 3.27 -8.16
N ARG A 33 0.37 2.04 -8.06
CA ARG A 33 -0.78 1.58 -8.82
C ARG A 33 -2.00 2.40 -8.42
N PHE A 34 -2.78 2.79 -9.40
CA PHE A 34 -3.92 3.67 -9.21
C PHE A 34 -5.03 2.94 -8.42
N ILE A 35 -5.48 3.57 -7.32
CA ILE A 35 -6.61 3.09 -6.52
C ILE A 35 -7.76 4.08 -6.67
N GLY A 36 -8.70 3.73 -7.54
CA GLY A 36 -9.89 4.52 -7.83
C GLY A 36 -11.04 4.30 -6.84
N VAL A 37 -12.25 4.61 -7.32
CA VAL A 37 -13.47 4.61 -6.50
C VAL A 37 -13.80 3.19 -5.99
N TRP A 38 -13.55 2.16 -6.80
CA TRP A 38 -13.88 0.79 -6.44
C TRP A 38 -12.93 0.24 -5.37
N GLY A 39 -11.63 0.50 -5.52
CA GLY A 39 -10.64 0.21 -4.49
C GLY A 39 -10.95 0.92 -3.17
N GLN A 40 -11.30 2.22 -3.19
CA GLN A 40 -11.66 2.93 -1.95
C GLN A 40 -12.94 2.40 -1.30
N ARG A 41 -13.99 2.11 -2.08
CA ARG A 41 -15.22 1.49 -1.55
C ARG A 41 -14.96 0.14 -0.91
N HIS A 42 -14.12 -0.68 -1.53
CA HIS A 42 -13.75 -1.98 -0.97
C HIS A 42 -12.91 -1.82 0.31
N LYS A 43 -12.02 -0.84 0.37
CA LYS A 43 -11.31 -0.48 1.61
C LYS A 43 -12.26 -0.13 2.75
N TYR A 44 -13.30 0.67 2.50
CA TYR A 44 -14.33 0.97 3.52
C TYR A 44 -15.05 -0.29 3.96
N TYR A 45 -15.49 -1.13 3.02
CA TYR A 45 -16.09 -2.43 3.32
C TYR A 45 -15.19 -3.30 4.19
N LEU A 46 -13.89 -3.39 3.88
CA LEU A 46 -12.94 -4.16 4.69
C LEU A 46 -12.82 -3.62 6.11
N LYS A 47 -12.79 -2.31 6.29
CA LYS A 47 -12.74 -1.69 7.63
C LYS A 47 -13.99 -1.98 8.45
N GLU A 48 -15.17 -1.85 7.86
CA GLU A 48 -16.45 -1.97 8.55
C GLU A 48 -16.85 -3.43 8.80
N HIS A 49 -16.57 -4.32 7.86
CA HIS A 49 -17.12 -5.67 7.86
C HIS A 49 -16.07 -6.78 7.92
N LYS A 50 -14.80 -6.51 7.57
CA LYS A 50 -13.72 -7.51 7.52
C LYS A 50 -12.44 -7.02 8.21
N ARG A 51 -12.60 -6.42 9.40
CA ARG A 51 -11.52 -5.74 10.14
C ARG A 51 -10.24 -6.58 10.30
N ALA A 52 -10.35 -7.88 10.56
CA ALA A 52 -9.19 -8.76 10.66
C ALA A 52 -8.38 -8.81 9.35
N VAL A 53 -9.06 -8.96 8.22
CA VAL A 53 -8.43 -8.95 6.88
C VAL A 53 -7.79 -7.60 6.59
N TYR A 54 -8.50 -6.51 6.89
CA TYR A 54 -7.97 -5.15 6.73
C TYR A 54 -6.66 -4.96 7.50
N ILE A 55 -6.64 -5.35 8.79
CA ILE A 55 -5.44 -5.22 9.63
C ILE A 55 -4.32 -6.08 9.08
N THR A 56 -4.58 -7.34 8.74
CA THR A 56 -3.56 -8.23 8.17
C THR A 56 -2.94 -7.67 6.90
N LEU A 57 -3.76 -7.15 5.96
CA LEU A 57 -3.26 -6.53 4.73
C LEU A 57 -2.44 -5.26 5.01
N LEU A 58 -2.87 -4.44 5.97
CA LEU A 58 -2.17 -3.22 6.36
C LEU A 58 -0.81 -3.53 7.01
N THR A 59 -0.76 -4.49 7.94
CA THR A 59 0.48 -4.83 8.66
C THR A 59 1.44 -5.67 7.83
N SER A 60 0.96 -6.31 6.76
CA SER A 60 1.81 -7.03 5.80
C SER A 60 2.29 -6.17 4.62
N ASP A 61 1.93 -4.88 4.61
CA ASP A 61 2.24 -3.94 3.53
C ASP A 61 1.67 -4.34 2.15
N ARG A 62 0.57 -5.10 2.15
CA ARG A 62 -0.10 -5.61 0.93
C ARG A 62 -1.41 -4.93 0.62
N LEU A 63 -1.82 -3.96 1.43
CA LEU A 63 -3.13 -3.32 1.28
C LEU A 63 -3.23 -2.57 -0.05
N ASN A 64 -2.21 -1.80 -0.43
CA ASN A 64 -2.27 -0.96 -1.63
C ASN A 64 -2.33 -1.84 -2.91
N SER A 65 -1.47 -2.85 -3.02
CA SER A 65 -1.49 -3.77 -4.15
C SER A 65 -2.81 -4.53 -4.26
N TYR A 66 -3.33 -5.03 -3.14
CA TYR A 66 -4.64 -5.69 -3.10
C TYR A 66 -5.79 -4.78 -3.58
N LEU A 67 -5.79 -3.50 -3.18
CA LEU A 67 -6.83 -2.56 -3.59
C LEU A 67 -6.70 -2.15 -5.07
N ALA A 68 -5.48 -2.07 -5.59
CA ALA A 68 -5.24 -1.86 -7.01
C ALA A 68 -5.73 -3.04 -7.86
N ASP A 69 -5.49 -4.28 -7.44
CA ASP A 69 -6.03 -5.48 -8.11
C ASP A 69 -7.57 -5.45 -8.18
N ILE A 70 -8.23 -4.93 -7.15
CA ILE A 70 -9.70 -4.79 -7.11
C ILE A 70 -10.17 -3.70 -8.08
N GLU A 71 -9.46 -2.58 -8.17
CA GLU A 71 -9.77 -1.51 -9.12
C GLU A 71 -9.65 -2.00 -10.57
N GLU A 72 -8.56 -2.67 -10.91
CA GLU A 72 -8.33 -3.24 -12.24
C GLU A 72 -9.40 -4.27 -12.61
N GLN A 73 -9.72 -5.20 -11.69
CA GLN A 73 -10.81 -6.17 -11.91
C GLN A 73 -12.17 -5.51 -12.12
N ALA A 74 -12.45 -4.41 -11.41
CA ALA A 74 -13.71 -3.67 -11.59
C ALA A 74 -13.75 -3.01 -12.97
N GLN A 75 -12.65 -2.40 -13.39
CA GLN A 75 -12.51 -1.77 -14.70
C GLN A 75 -12.65 -2.77 -15.85
N GLU A 76 -11.94 -3.90 -15.80
CA GLU A 76 -12.02 -4.97 -16.81
C GLU A 76 -13.46 -5.50 -16.96
N ARG A 77 -14.16 -5.71 -15.84
CA ARG A 77 -15.55 -6.19 -15.86
C ARG A 77 -16.48 -5.14 -16.48
N PHE A 78 -16.27 -3.88 -16.14
CA PHE A 78 -17.04 -2.78 -16.71
C PHE A 78 -16.87 -2.71 -18.23
N GLU A 79 -15.63 -2.70 -18.72
CA GLU A 79 -15.31 -2.66 -20.15
C GLU A 79 -15.94 -3.83 -20.91
N ARG A 80 -15.84 -5.05 -20.35
CA ARG A 80 -16.46 -6.24 -20.95
C ARG A 80 -17.97 -6.12 -21.06
N ILE A 81 -18.65 -5.62 -20.04
CA ILE A 81 -20.11 -5.44 -20.06
C ILE A 81 -20.49 -4.39 -21.11
N VAL A 82 -19.78 -3.26 -21.15
CA VAL A 82 -20.02 -2.19 -22.14
C VAL A 82 -19.86 -2.73 -23.55
N GLU A 83 -18.84 -3.54 -23.82
CA GLU A 83 -18.62 -4.13 -25.14
C GLU A 83 -19.72 -5.12 -25.53
N GLN A 84 -20.14 -5.99 -24.60
CA GLN A 84 -21.27 -6.89 -24.84
C GLN A 84 -22.57 -6.14 -25.14
N MET A 85 -22.80 -5.01 -24.46
CA MET A 85 -23.99 -4.18 -24.68
C MET A 85 -23.98 -3.47 -26.04
N LYS A 86 -22.82 -3.18 -26.63
CA LYS A 86 -22.75 -2.60 -27.99
C LYS A 86 -23.07 -3.61 -29.09
N GLN A 87 -22.83 -4.89 -28.83
CA GLN A 87 -23.04 -5.99 -29.79
C GLN A 87 -24.48 -6.55 -29.76
N ALA A 88 -25.29 -6.11 -28.80
CA ALA A 88 -26.69 -6.48 -28.62
C ALA A 88 -27.64 -5.51 -29.34
#